data_AF-A0A1Q3A7W9-F1
#
_entry.id   AF-A0A1Q3A7W9-F1
#
_cell.length_a   1.000
_cell.length_b   1.000
_cell.length_c   1.000
_cell.angle_alpha   90.00
_cell.angle_beta   90.00
_cell.angle_gamma   90.00
#
_symmetry.space_group_name_H-M   'P 1'
#
loop_
_entity.id
_entity.type
_entity.pdbx_description
1 polymer ?
#
loop_
_entity_poly.entity_id
_entity_poly.type
_entity_poly.pdbx_seq_one_letter_code
_entity_poly.pdbx_strand_id
1 'polypeptide(L)'
;MKRSVGVFRIIVLLLCPLTLVLGHFIGLLRPYPPPVDKDGWINTFFVKKGWFWTSLVMWICMFRYGRLSRRSLLRYLVLTVWWYVFTQALWFHTAPIMDLIFVATGGLCQFDVLDAHGNLNSSFQDSNSRKTRSLVKIHSFLQRFQSTTQDELKGNLASHILATLGRLMGAPNEKIESTEPLVSPSEINIFIHDSIKSVKDIGTSAACRATGGHWKGGHDPSGHIFLNTLMIMFLLGELDFFAPLAWSKLSSKGRGPLSYFITLLNNSPLRDLMQKRPQTIGEKLRVVVLLPASKCVRDLVKFASISARYLVWENPVLLLVAFVILWWYSLVVTTLVFHTISEQLSGLVCAYLVAGGVYWYAIKNNASSQLV
;
A
#
# COMPACT_ATOMS: atom_id res chain seq x y z
N MET A 1 35.50 9.18 -9.93
CA MET A 1 34.22 8.58 -10.37
C MET A 1 34.13 7.05 -10.18
N LYS A 2 35.15 6.23 -10.53
CA LYS A 2 35.09 4.74 -10.41
C LYS A 2 34.81 4.19 -8.99
N ARG A 3 35.40 4.79 -7.94
CA ARG A 3 35.19 4.37 -6.52
C ARG A 3 33.74 4.58 -6.04
N SER A 4 33.01 5.52 -6.65
CA SER A 4 31.64 5.88 -6.27
C SER A 4 30.58 4.89 -6.81
N VAL A 5 30.84 4.22 -7.92
CA VAL A 5 29.91 3.25 -8.53
C VAL A 5 29.82 1.96 -7.70
N GLY A 6 30.95 1.50 -7.13
CA GLY A 6 30.96 0.35 -6.23
C GLY A 6 30.16 0.59 -4.95
N VAL A 7 30.34 1.76 -4.32
CA VAL A 7 29.61 2.16 -3.11
C VAL A 7 28.10 2.25 -3.37
N PHE A 8 27.68 2.85 -4.48
CA PHE A 8 26.26 2.96 -4.81
C PHE A 8 25.58 1.60 -4.97
N ARG A 9 26.26 0.63 -5.60
CA ARG A 9 25.76 -0.73 -5.77
C ARG A 9 25.63 -1.48 -4.44
N ILE A 10 26.55 -1.24 -3.51
CA ILE A 10 26.45 -1.76 -2.15
C ILE A 10 25.23 -1.16 -1.44
N ILE A 11 24.96 0.13 -1.61
CA ILE A 11 23.76 0.79 -1.05
C ILE A 11 22.48 0.12 -1.57
N VAL A 12 22.39 -0.17 -2.88
CA VAL A 12 21.22 -0.87 -3.47
C VAL A 12 20.96 -2.21 -2.77
N LEU A 13 22.02 -2.96 -2.45
CA LEU A 13 21.91 -4.28 -1.83
C LEU A 13 21.70 -4.23 -0.31
N LEU A 14 22.17 -3.19 0.38
CA LEU A 14 22.15 -3.14 1.85
C LEU A 14 21.08 -2.24 2.45
N LEU A 15 20.52 -1.29 1.69
CA LEU A 15 19.57 -0.31 2.24
C LEU A 15 18.37 -0.98 2.94
N CYS A 16 17.73 -1.96 2.30
CA CYS A 16 16.54 -2.63 2.85
C CYS A 16 16.87 -3.53 4.08
N PRO A 17 17.88 -4.41 4.04
CA PRO A 17 18.30 -5.20 5.20
C PRO A 17 18.71 -4.33 6.39
N LEU A 18 19.49 -3.27 6.15
CA LEU A 18 19.89 -2.34 7.21
C LEU A 18 18.68 -1.60 7.78
N THR A 19 17.72 -1.20 6.94
CA THR A 19 16.48 -0.58 7.41
C THR A 19 15.68 -1.52 8.30
N LEU A 20 15.60 -2.81 7.98
CA LEU A 20 14.93 -3.81 8.81
C LEU A 20 15.61 -3.99 10.16
N VAL A 21 16.95 -4.11 10.17
CA VAL A 21 17.73 -4.23 11.42
C VAL A 21 17.58 -2.99 12.30
N LEU A 22 17.71 -1.79 11.70
CA LEU A 22 17.54 -0.53 12.41
C LEU A 22 16.12 -0.34 12.93
N GLY A 23 15.11 -0.68 12.12
CA GLY A 23 13.70 -0.63 12.51
C GLY A 23 13.43 -1.52 13.73
N HIS A 24 13.97 -2.74 13.72
CA HIS A 24 13.84 -3.65 14.86
C HIS A 24 14.54 -3.10 16.11
N PHE A 25 15.77 -2.59 15.99
CA PHE A 25 16.49 -1.98 17.10
C PHE A 25 15.73 -0.77 17.68
N ILE A 26 15.18 0.09 16.84
CA ILE A 26 14.36 1.23 17.28
C ILE A 26 13.07 0.75 17.94
N GLY A 27 12.45 -0.32 17.44
CA GLY A 27 11.27 -0.93 18.05
C GLY A 27 11.54 -1.46 19.46
N LEU A 28 12.73 -2.02 19.71
CA LEU A 28 13.15 -2.41 21.06
C LEU A 28 13.29 -1.20 22.01
N LEU A 29 13.71 -0.05 21.47
CA LEU A 29 13.84 1.19 22.25
C LEU A 29 12.50 1.94 22.44
N ARG A 30 11.48 1.64 21.62
CA ARG A 30 10.14 2.27 21.69
C ARG A 30 9.04 1.21 21.75
N PRO A 31 8.63 0.78 22.96
CA PRO A 31 7.59 -0.23 23.14
C PRO A 31 6.21 0.18 22.60
N TYR A 32 5.95 1.49 22.49
CA TYR A 32 4.69 2.06 22.03
C TYR A 32 4.91 2.84 20.73
N PRO A 33 4.72 2.21 19.56
CA PRO A 33 4.80 2.92 18.29
C PRO A 33 3.64 3.94 18.19
N PRO A 34 3.86 5.08 17.51
CA PRO A 34 2.80 6.04 17.28
C PRO A 34 1.65 5.40 16.47
N PRO A 35 0.39 5.79 16.71
CA PRO A 35 -0.74 5.28 15.96
C PRO A 35 -0.59 5.65 14.48
N VAL A 36 -0.72 4.66 13.59
CA VAL A 36 -0.64 4.85 12.14
C VAL A 36 -2.02 4.67 11.53
N ASP A 37 -2.49 5.69 10.83
CA ASP A 37 -3.72 5.64 10.06
C ASP A 37 -3.54 4.76 8.80
N LYS A 38 -4.14 3.57 8.83
CA LYS A 38 -4.10 2.61 7.71
C LYS A 38 -4.94 3.06 6.51
N ASP A 39 -5.86 4.00 6.68
CA ASP A 39 -6.77 4.44 5.61
C ASP A 39 -6.48 5.86 5.11
N GLY A 40 -5.42 6.48 5.64
CA GLY A 40 -4.93 7.78 5.22
C GLY A 40 -4.67 7.88 3.71
N TRP A 41 -4.79 9.11 3.19
CA TRP A 41 -4.75 9.38 1.75
C TRP A 41 -3.44 8.92 1.08
N ILE A 42 -2.29 9.08 1.75
CA ILE A 42 -0.98 8.65 1.25
C ILE A 42 -0.97 7.13 1.05
N ASN A 43 -1.46 6.38 2.04
CA ASN A 43 -1.48 4.93 1.98
C ASN A 43 -2.40 4.45 0.85
N THR A 44 -3.60 5.02 0.78
CA THR A 44 -4.62 4.58 -0.18
C THR A 44 -4.29 4.95 -1.63
N PHE A 45 -3.70 6.12 -1.86
CA PHE A 45 -3.39 6.59 -3.21
C PHE A 45 -2.01 6.12 -3.72
N PHE A 46 -0.99 6.15 -2.87
CA PHE A 46 0.38 5.80 -3.26
C PHE A 46 0.75 4.37 -2.87
N VAL A 47 0.78 4.06 -1.57
CA VAL A 47 1.38 2.81 -1.06
C VAL A 47 0.62 1.57 -1.57
N LYS A 48 -0.72 1.55 -1.46
CA LYS A 48 -1.57 0.45 -1.96
C LYS A 48 -1.45 0.25 -3.48
N LYS A 49 -1.01 1.27 -4.23
CA LYS A 49 -0.78 1.24 -5.70
C LYS A 49 0.70 1.41 -6.05
N GLY A 50 1.62 1.01 -5.17
CA GLY A 50 3.04 1.35 -5.28
C GLY A 50 3.71 0.92 -6.59
N TRP A 51 3.39 -0.28 -7.09
CA TRP A 51 3.98 -0.77 -8.35
C TRP A 51 3.58 0.06 -9.57
N PHE A 52 2.34 0.56 -9.60
CA PHE A 52 1.87 1.46 -10.66
C PHE A 52 2.69 2.75 -10.70
N TRP A 53 2.87 3.39 -9.54
CA TRP A 53 3.65 4.63 -9.45
C TRP A 53 5.13 4.43 -9.78
N THR A 54 5.70 3.33 -9.30
CA THR A 54 7.07 2.92 -9.63
C THR A 54 7.25 2.73 -11.13
N SER A 55 6.30 2.06 -11.77
CA SER A 55 6.27 1.88 -13.23
C SER A 55 6.15 3.23 -13.94
N LEU A 56 5.21 4.08 -13.54
CA LEU A 56 4.97 5.38 -14.18
C LEU A 56 6.22 6.26 -14.18
N VAL A 57 6.88 6.41 -13.02
CA VAL A 57 8.09 7.22 -12.87
C VAL A 57 9.23 6.66 -13.71
N MET A 58 9.37 5.33 -13.71
CA MET A 58 10.34 4.64 -14.56
C MET A 58 10.10 4.95 -16.05
N TRP A 59 8.88 4.76 -16.56
CA TRP A 59 8.55 5.04 -17.95
C TRP A 59 8.86 6.49 -18.33
N ILE A 60 8.50 7.47 -17.48
CA ILE A 60 8.82 8.89 -17.71
C ILE A 60 10.33 9.10 -17.82
N CYS A 61 11.13 8.52 -16.92
CA CYS A 61 12.60 8.57 -17.01
C CYS A 61 13.12 7.93 -18.31
N MET A 62 12.60 6.77 -18.69
CA MET A 62 13.00 6.06 -19.92
C MET A 62 12.71 6.88 -21.18
N PHE A 63 11.51 7.44 -21.30
CA PHE A 63 11.14 8.29 -22.43
C PHE A 63 11.99 9.56 -22.47
N ARG A 64 12.21 10.19 -21.31
CA ARG A 64 12.93 11.47 -21.24
C ARG A 64 14.42 11.35 -21.54
N TYR A 65 15.06 10.29 -21.06
CA TYR A 65 16.49 10.05 -21.25
C TYR A 65 16.76 9.14 -22.46
N GLY A 66 15.72 8.72 -23.19
CA GLY A 66 15.78 8.24 -24.57
C GLY A 66 16.52 6.92 -24.79
N ARG A 67 16.96 6.26 -23.73
CA ARG A 67 17.63 4.96 -23.81
C ARG A 67 16.68 3.91 -23.29
N LEU A 68 15.85 3.37 -24.19
CA LEU A 68 15.07 2.15 -23.98
C LEU A 68 16.05 0.97 -23.79
N SER A 69 16.72 0.95 -22.65
CA SER A 69 17.77 0.02 -22.33
C SER A 69 17.16 -1.37 -22.19
N ARG A 70 17.58 -2.31 -23.05
CA ARG A 70 17.18 -3.72 -22.94
C ARG A 70 17.42 -4.27 -21.53
N ARG A 71 18.49 -3.83 -20.87
CA ARG A 71 18.81 -4.23 -19.49
C ARG A 71 17.79 -3.70 -18.49
N SER A 72 17.39 -2.43 -18.58
CA SER A 72 16.38 -1.82 -17.70
C SER A 72 15.00 -2.43 -17.93
N LEU A 73 14.62 -2.65 -19.19
CA LEU A 73 13.37 -3.34 -19.56
C LEU A 73 13.34 -4.77 -19.02
N LEU A 74 14.43 -5.52 -19.17
CA LEU A 74 14.50 -6.89 -18.66
C LEU A 74 14.39 -6.92 -17.13
N ARG A 75 15.07 -6.02 -16.41
CA ARG A 75 14.90 -5.88 -14.95
C ARG A 75 13.46 -5.57 -14.58
N TYR A 76 12.85 -4.60 -15.24
CA TYR A 76 11.45 -4.25 -15.01
C TYR A 76 10.51 -5.43 -15.23
N LEU A 77 10.67 -6.17 -16.34
CA LEU A 77 9.85 -7.34 -16.65
C LEU A 77 10.03 -8.45 -15.62
N VAL A 78 11.27 -8.80 -15.29
CA VAL A 78 11.59 -9.84 -14.29
C VAL A 78 10.98 -9.50 -12.93
N LEU A 79 11.14 -8.26 -12.46
CA LEU A 79 10.60 -7.81 -11.19
C LEU A 79 9.07 -7.68 -11.21
N THR A 80 8.47 -7.28 -12.34
CA THR A 80 7.01 -7.23 -12.51
C THR A 80 6.42 -8.62 -12.44
N VAL A 81 7.01 -9.59 -13.15
CA VAL A 81 6.59 -11.00 -13.10
C VAL A 81 6.71 -11.51 -11.67
N TRP A 82 7.83 -11.22 -10.99
CA TRP A 82 8.03 -11.67 -9.61
C TRP A 82 7.01 -11.08 -8.64
N TRP A 83 6.77 -9.76 -8.72
CA TRP A 83 5.72 -9.11 -7.93
C TRP A 83 4.34 -9.73 -8.17
N TYR A 84 4.00 -9.93 -9.45
CA TYR A 84 2.70 -10.46 -9.84
C TYR A 84 2.52 -11.90 -9.34
N VAL A 85 3.48 -12.78 -9.59
CA VAL A 85 3.49 -14.18 -9.11
C VAL A 85 3.37 -14.25 -7.58
N PHE A 86 4.08 -13.38 -6.86
CA PHE A 86 4.13 -13.44 -5.40
C PHE A 86 2.83 -12.96 -4.74
N THR A 87 2.22 -11.90 -5.29
CA THR A 87 1.11 -11.18 -4.63
C THR A 87 -0.25 -11.33 -5.30
N GLN A 88 -0.29 -11.68 -6.59
CA GLN A 88 -1.52 -11.76 -7.38
C GLN A 88 -1.83 -13.22 -7.76
N ALA A 89 -3.11 -13.51 -7.97
CA ALA A 89 -3.52 -14.80 -8.52
C ALA A 89 -3.13 -14.82 -10.00
N LEU A 90 -2.24 -15.74 -10.39
CA LEU A 90 -1.68 -15.84 -11.74
C LEU A 90 -2.73 -16.18 -12.79
N TRP A 91 -3.69 -17.06 -12.47
CA TRP A 91 -4.74 -17.57 -13.35
C TRP A 91 -5.98 -18.00 -12.56
N PHE A 92 -7.05 -18.40 -13.25
CA PHE A 92 -8.20 -19.04 -12.63
C PHE A 92 -7.72 -20.27 -11.83
N HIS A 93 -8.03 -20.31 -10.53
CA HIS A 93 -7.74 -21.41 -9.59
C HIS A 93 -6.32 -21.50 -9.00
N THR A 94 -5.41 -20.55 -9.26
CA THR A 94 -4.09 -20.55 -8.58
C THR A 94 -3.99 -19.44 -7.54
N ALA A 95 -3.76 -19.80 -6.29
CA ALA A 95 -3.49 -18.86 -5.21
C ALA A 95 -2.12 -18.16 -5.41
N PRO A 96 -1.97 -16.90 -4.97
CA PRO A 96 -0.66 -16.23 -4.90
C PRO A 96 0.34 -17.02 -4.04
N ILE A 97 1.65 -16.89 -4.31
CA ILE A 97 2.67 -17.58 -3.49
C ILE A 97 2.53 -17.24 -2.00
N MET A 98 2.23 -15.99 -1.65
CA MET A 98 2.05 -15.61 -0.24
C MET A 98 0.89 -16.37 0.43
N ASP A 99 -0.25 -16.52 -0.26
CA ASP A 99 -1.40 -17.26 0.25
C ASP A 99 -1.08 -18.77 0.33
N LEU A 100 -0.31 -19.31 -0.62
CA LEU A 100 0.15 -20.70 -0.59
C LEU A 100 1.08 -20.98 0.59
N ILE A 101 2.05 -20.10 0.88
CA ILE A 101 2.92 -20.20 2.05
C ILE A 101 2.09 -20.17 3.33
N PHE A 102 1.11 -19.28 3.38
CA PHE A 102 0.23 -19.17 4.53
C PHE A 102 -0.56 -20.45 4.80
N VAL A 103 -1.19 -21.02 3.77
CA VAL A 103 -1.95 -22.27 3.90
C VAL A 103 -1.02 -23.44 4.21
N ALA A 104 0.14 -23.52 3.54
CA ALA A 104 1.13 -24.59 3.77
C ALA A 104 1.71 -24.59 5.20
N THR A 105 1.71 -23.44 5.86
CA THR A 105 2.16 -23.30 7.25
C THR A 105 1.03 -23.48 8.28
N GLY A 106 -0.14 -23.96 7.85
CA GLY A 106 -1.28 -24.27 8.72
C GLY A 106 -2.33 -23.16 8.82
N GLY A 107 -2.21 -22.11 8.02
CA GLY A 107 -3.14 -21.00 8.00
C GLY A 107 -4.47 -21.33 7.33
N LEU A 108 -5.56 -20.82 7.92
CA LEU A 108 -6.91 -21.12 7.49
C LEU A 108 -7.81 -19.88 7.54
N CYS A 109 -8.92 -19.92 6.80
CA CYS A 109 -9.99 -18.96 6.96
C CYS A 109 -10.88 -19.37 8.14
N GLN A 110 -10.97 -18.51 9.15
CA GLN A 110 -11.77 -18.74 10.37
C GLN A 110 -13.00 -17.82 10.40
N PHE A 111 -14.00 -18.23 11.19
CA PHE A 111 -15.27 -17.51 11.38
C PHE A 111 -15.64 -17.47 12.86
N ASP A 112 -14.69 -17.05 13.70
CA ASP A 112 -14.83 -17.03 15.16
C ASP A 112 -15.64 -15.81 15.62
N VAL A 113 -16.90 -15.72 15.18
CA VAL A 113 -17.77 -14.55 15.39
C VAL A 113 -18.06 -14.32 16.86
N LEU A 114 -18.37 -15.38 17.60
CA LEU A 114 -18.74 -15.34 19.01
C LEU A 114 -17.58 -15.75 19.91
N ASP A 115 -17.51 -15.15 21.10
CA ASP A 115 -16.65 -15.61 22.19
C ASP A 115 -17.33 -16.70 23.05
N ALA A 116 -16.62 -17.20 24.06
CA ALA A 116 -17.14 -18.23 24.97
C ALA A 116 -18.40 -17.81 25.75
N HIS A 117 -18.69 -16.51 25.82
CA HIS A 117 -19.84 -15.94 26.52
C HIS A 117 -20.99 -15.57 25.58
N GLY A 118 -20.85 -15.80 24.27
CA GLY A 118 -21.85 -15.45 23.27
C GLY A 118 -21.84 -13.98 22.85
N ASN A 119 -20.82 -13.21 23.25
CA ASN A 119 -20.63 -11.84 22.77
C ASN A 119 -19.81 -11.81 21.49
N LEU A 120 -19.83 -10.67 20.78
CA LEU A 120 -18.99 -10.48 19.60
C LEU A 120 -17.51 -10.56 19.98
N ASN A 121 -16.81 -11.54 19.41
CA ASN A 121 -15.41 -11.81 19.71
C ASN A 121 -14.54 -10.59 19.39
N SER A 122 -13.78 -10.12 20.38
CA SER A 122 -12.90 -8.97 20.24
C SER A 122 -11.80 -9.21 19.19
N SER A 123 -11.38 -10.46 19.01
CA SER A 123 -10.34 -10.91 18.07
C SER A 123 -10.84 -11.21 16.64
N PHE A 124 -12.16 -11.20 16.43
CA PHE A 124 -12.75 -11.38 15.11
C PHE A 124 -12.55 -10.10 14.28
N GLN A 125 -11.60 -10.08 13.33
CA GLN A 125 -11.17 -8.89 12.56
C GLN A 125 -10.47 -7.79 13.39
N ASP A 126 -9.60 -7.01 12.74
CA ASP A 126 -8.75 -5.99 13.37
C ASP A 126 -9.39 -4.61 13.57
N SER A 127 -10.57 -4.35 12.97
CA SER A 127 -11.27 -3.08 13.15
C SER A 127 -12.79 -3.24 13.16
N ASN A 128 -13.50 -2.35 13.87
CA ASN A 128 -14.96 -2.37 13.95
C ASN A 128 -15.61 -2.26 12.57
N SER A 129 -15.06 -1.44 11.68
CA SER A 129 -15.53 -1.33 10.29
C SER A 129 -15.42 -2.67 9.52
N ARG A 130 -14.35 -3.43 9.74
CA ARG A 130 -14.20 -4.77 9.13
C ARG A 130 -15.07 -5.81 9.80
N LYS A 131 -15.30 -5.73 11.13
CA LYS A 131 -16.26 -6.56 11.86
C LYS A 131 -17.65 -6.43 11.25
N THR A 132 -18.19 -5.21 11.18
CA THR A 132 -19.53 -4.96 10.63
C THR A 132 -19.68 -5.46 9.20
N ARG A 133 -18.71 -5.17 8.31
CA ARG A 133 -18.76 -5.68 6.93
C ARG A 133 -18.71 -7.20 6.83
N SER A 134 -18.00 -7.85 7.75
CA SER A 134 -17.89 -9.32 7.80
C SER A 134 -19.19 -9.95 8.29
N LEU A 135 -19.79 -9.38 9.34
CA LEU A 135 -21.09 -9.81 9.86
C LEU A 135 -22.18 -9.69 8.78
N VAL A 136 -22.23 -8.57 8.05
CA VAL A 136 -23.18 -8.39 6.94
C VAL A 136 -23.04 -9.48 5.88
N LYS A 137 -21.80 -9.85 5.52
CA LYS A 137 -21.53 -10.93 4.55
C LYS A 137 -21.99 -12.28 5.06
N ILE A 138 -21.63 -12.63 6.29
CA ILE A 138 -22.04 -13.90 6.92
C ILE A 138 -23.56 -13.97 7.03
N HIS A 139 -24.21 -12.89 7.48
CA HIS A 139 -25.66 -12.80 7.57
C HIS A 139 -26.31 -13.00 6.19
N SER A 140 -25.86 -12.29 5.16
CA SER A 140 -26.40 -12.44 3.80
C SER A 140 -26.20 -13.85 3.23
N PHE A 141 -25.09 -14.50 3.56
CA PHE A 141 -24.84 -15.89 3.19
C PHE A 141 -25.82 -16.84 3.89
N LEU A 142 -25.98 -16.70 5.21
CA LEU A 142 -26.87 -17.55 6.01
C LEU A 142 -28.34 -17.40 5.60
N GLN A 143 -28.79 -16.19 5.27
CA GLN A 143 -30.13 -15.97 4.72
C GLN A 143 -30.35 -16.77 3.43
N ARG A 144 -29.37 -16.73 2.52
CA ARG A 144 -29.43 -17.50 1.29
C ARG A 144 -29.36 -19.01 1.56
N PHE A 145 -28.48 -19.43 2.46
CA PHE A 145 -28.32 -20.83 2.86
C PHE A 145 -29.63 -21.40 3.42
N GLN A 146 -30.27 -20.68 4.34
CA GLN A 146 -31.56 -21.04 4.92
C GLN A 146 -32.64 -21.23 3.85
N SER A 147 -32.71 -20.33 2.86
CA SER A 147 -33.71 -20.43 1.77
C SER A 147 -33.46 -21.57 0.78
N THR A 148 -32.24 -22.12 0.74
CA THR A 148 -31.82 -23.11 -0.26
C THR A 148 -31.67 -24.51 0.31
N THR A 149 -31.42 -24.65 1.62
CA THR A 149 -31.21 -25.94 2.27
C THR A 149 -32.50 -26.77 2.28
N GLN A 150 -32.40 -28.06 1.95
CA GLN A 150 -33.49 -29.03 2.11
C GLN A 150 -33.50 -29.66 3.50
N ASP A 151 -32.43 -29.48 4.27
CA ASP A 151 -32.28 -29.98 5.64
C ASP A 151 -32.98 -29.01 6.62
N GLU A 152 -34.12 -29.43 7.14
CA GLU A 152 -34.96 -28.66 8.06
C GLU A 152 -34.23 -28.30 9.37
N LEU A 153 -33.41 -29.21 9.89
CA LEU A 153 -32.64 -28.97 11.11
C LEU A 153 -31.61 -27.86 10.89
N LYS A 154 -30.86 -27.91 9.77
CA LYS A 154 -29.91 -26.85 9.41
C LYS A 154 -30.60 -25.54 9.08
N GLY A 155 -31.80 -25.58 8.50
CA GLY A 155 -32.64 -24.41 8.25
C GLY A 155 -33.04 -23.71 9.55
N ASN A 156 -33.53 -24.46 10.53
CA ASN A 156 -33.92 -23.94 11.84
C ASN A 156 -32.72 -23.43 12.65
N LEU A 157 -31.56 -24.10 12.56
CA LEU A 157 -30.34 -23.61 13.18
C LEU A 157 -29.85 -22.31 12.51
N ALA A 158 -29.93 -22.21 11.18
CA ALA A 158 -29.59 -20.99 10.46
C ALA A 158 -30.49 -19.81 10.84
N SER A 159 -31.80 -20.02 11.04
CA SER A 159 -32.71 -18.95 11.48
C SER A 159 -32.38 -18.42 12.88
N HIS A 160 -32.07 -19.32 13.82
CA HIS A 160 -31.65 -18.92 15.17
C HIS A 160 -30.34 -18.12 15.15
N ILE A 161 -29.38 -18.54 14.33
CA ILE A 161 -28.11 -17.82 14.16
C ILE A 161 -28.33 -16.46 13.51
N LEU A 162 -29.21 -16.36 12.51
CA LEU A 162 -29.56 -15.08 11.88
C LEU A 162 -30.14 -14.08 12.88
N ALA A 163 -31.05 -14.51 13.76
CA ALA A 163 -31.59 -13.68 14.84
C ALA A 163 -30.48 -13.20 15.79
N THR A 164 -29.55 -14.09 16.15
CA THR A 164 -28.39 -13.76 17.00
C THR A 164 -27.46 -12.74 16.35
N LEU A 165 -27.11 -12.94 15.07
CA LEU A 165 -26.28 -11.98 14.33
C LEU A 165 -26.99 -10.63 14.13
N GLY A 166 -28.31 -10.64 13.89
CA GLY A 166 -29.13 -9.43 13.81
C GLY A 166 -29.05 -8.59 15.08
N ARG A 167 -29.16 -9.22 16.26
CA ARG A 167 -29.00 -8.55 17.57
C ARG A 167 -27.61 -7.92 17.73
N LEU A 168 -26.54 -8.63 17.35
CA LEU A 168 -25.17 -8.10 17.40
C LEU A 168 -24.95 -6.92 16.45
N MET A 169 -25.73 -6.86 15.37
CA MET A 169 -25.72 -5.74 14.41
C MET A 169 -26.63 -4.58 14.83
N GLY A 170 -27.35 -4.69 15.95
CA GLY A 170 -28.25 -3.64 16.45
C GLY A 170 -29.63 -3.62 15.79
N ALA A 171 -30.09 -4.75 15.23
CA ALA A 171 -31.47 -4.87 14.76
C ALA A 171 -32.47 -4.75 15.94
N PRO A 172 -33.64 -4.11 15.74
CA PRO A 172 -34.62 -3.94 16.80
C PRO A 172 -35.06 -5.29 17.38
N ASN A 173 -35.12 -5.36 18.71
CA ASN A 173 -35.42 -6.56 19.49
C ASN A 173 -36.67 -7.30 18.99
N GLU A 174 -36.48 -8.42 18.29
CA GLU A 174 -37.46 -9.49 18.31
C GLU A 174 -37.39 -10.19 19.67
N LYS A 175 -38.56 -10.35 20.30
CA LYS A 175 -38.70 -10.97 21.62
C LYS A 175 -38.21 -12.42 21.53
N ILE A 176 -37.35 -12.80 22.47
CA ILE A 176 -36.90 -14.18 22.66
C ILE A 176 -38.10 -14.99 23.13
N GLU A 177 -38.59 -15.91 22.30
CA GLU A 177 -39.46 -16.98 22.77
C GLU A 177 -38.56 -17.98 23.52
N SER A 178 -38.85 -18.21 24.80
CA SER A 178 -37.99 -18.92 25.77
C SER A 178 -37.86 -20.43 25.54
N THR A 179 -38.00 -20.88 24.30
CA THR A 179 -37.99 -22.28 23.88
C THR A 179 -36.96 -22.52 22.77
N GLU A 180 -35.89 -21.73 22.74
CA GLU A 180 -34.80 -21.94 21.80
C GLU A 180 -33.83 -23.02 22.31
N PRO A 181 -33.36 -23.93 21.43
CA PRO A 181 -32.35 -24.92 21.80
C PRO A 181 -31.10 -24.22 22.34
N LEU A 182 -30.52 -24.75 23.42
CA LEU A 182 -29.33 -24.20 24.07
C LEU A 182 -28.08 -24.45 23.21
N VAL A 183 -27.96 -23.76 22.08
CA VAL A 183 -26.80 -23.87 21.19
C VAL A 183 -25.64 -23.10 21.80
N SER A 184 -24.52 -23.78 22.03
CA SER A 184 -23.31 -23.15 22.54
C SER A 184 -22.75 -22.14 21.52
N PRO A 185 -22.11 -21.04 21.97
CA PRO A 185 -21.44 -20.10 21.06
C PRO A 185 -20.42 -20.77 20.12
N SER A 186 -19.76 -21.83 20.60
CA SER A 186 -18.85 -22.65 19.80
C SER A 186 -19.55 -23.38 18.66
N GLU A 187 -20.73 -23.97 18.90
CA GLU A 187 -21.51 -24.65 17.86
C GLU A 187 -21.99 -23.68 16.79
N ILE A 188 -22.32 -22.44 17.16
CA ILE A 188 -22.65 -21.38 16.20
C ILE A 188 -21.47 -21.08 15.29
N ASN A 189 -20.27 -20.88 15.85
CA ASN A 189 -19.06 -20.62 15.05
C ASN A 189 -18.74 -21.80 14.11
N ILE A 190 -18.86 -23.04 14.60
CA ILE A 190 -18.66 -24.27 13.81
C ILE A 190 -19.68 -24.34 12.67
N PHE A 191 -20.96 -24.11 12.97
CA PHE A 191 -22.01 -24.13 11.96
C PHE A 191 -21.78 -23.09 10.85
N ILE A 192 -21.40 -21.86 11.22
CA ILE A 192 -21.07 -20.80 10.26
C ILE A 192 -19.90 -21.25 9.37
N HIS A 193 -18.86 -21.80 9.99
CA HIS A 193 -17.67 -22.28 9.29
C HIS A 193 -18.00 -23.37 8.28
N ASP A 194 -18.70 -24.43 8.71
CA ASP A 194 -19.01 -25.60 7.90
C ASP A 194 -20.00 -25.27 6.79
N SER A 195 -21.01 -24.43 7.08
CA SER A 195 -22.00 -24.01 6.09
C SER A 195 -21.34 -23.24 4.94
N ILE A 196 -20.44 -22.30 5.24
CA ILE A 196 -19.72 -21.53 4.22
C ILE A 196 -18.77 -22.43 3.42
N LYS A 197 -18.00 -23.29 4.09
CA LYS A 197 -17.07 -24.20 3.42
C LYS A 197 -17.76 -25.25 2.56
N SER A 198 -18.97 -25.68 2.92
CA SER A 198 -19.73 -26.64 2.13
C SER A 198 -20.08 -26.14 0.71
N VAL A 199 -20.16 -24.81 0.54
CA VAL A 199 -20.56 -24.17 -0.73
C VAL A 199 -19.35 -23.61 -1.48
N LYS A 200 -18.28 -23.22 -0.76
CA LYS A 200 -17.17 -22.49 -1.35
C LYS A 200 -15.83 -22.97 -0.80
N ASP A 201 -14.95 -23.39 -1.70
CA ASP A 201 -13.55 -23.60 -1.36
C ASP A 201 -12.83 -22.26 -1.13
N ILE A 202 -12.10 -22.17 -0.02
CA ILE A 202 -11.45 -20.93 0.45
C ILE A 202 -9.94 -21.17 0.56
N GLY A 203 -9.27 -21.16 -0.59
CA GLY A 203 -7.81 -21.30 -0.67
C GLY A 203 -7.03 -19.98 -0.71
N THR A 204 -7.68 -18.81 -0.67
CA THR A 204 -7.01 -17.50 -0.77
C THR A 204 -7.51 -16.50 0.27
N SER A 205 -6.64 -15.57 0.66
CA SER A 205 -6.99 -14.48 1.58
C SER A 205 -8.08 -13.58 0.99
N ALA A 206 -8.10 -13.40 -0.34
CA ALA A 206 -9.15 -12.68 -1.04
C ALA A 206 -10.51 -13.41 -0.97
N ALA A 207 -10.53 -14.73 -1.19
CA ALA A 207 -11.75 -15.53 -1.05
C ALA A 207 -12.28 -15.52 0.40
N CYS A 208 -11.39 -15.61 1.39
CA CYS A 208 -11.76 -15.56 2.80
C CYS A 208 -12.39 -14.21 3.18
N ARG A 209 -11.78 -13.09 2.75
CA ARG A 209 -12.37 -11.76 2.95
C ARG A 209 -13.70 -11.59 2.21
N ALA A 210 -13.88 -12.24 1.07
CA ALA A 210 -15.12 -12.18 0.29
C ALA A 210 -16.29 -12.87 1.02
N THR A 211 -16.03 -13.94 1.78
CA THR A 211 -17.04 -14.63 2.60
C THR A 211 -17.24 -14.02 3.99
N GLY A 212 -16.41 -13.06 4.39
CA GLY A 212 -16.48 -12.41 5.70
C GLY A 212 -15.64 -13.10 6.78
N GLY A 213 -14.79 -14.07 6.41
CA GLY A 213 -13.85 -14.68 7.34
C GLY A 213 -12.64 -13.80 7.60
N HIS A 214 -11.85 -14.17 8.61
CA HIS A 214 -10.50 -13.65 8.85
C HIS A 214 -9.44 -14.72 8.59
N TRP A 215 -8.31 -14.30 8.04
CA TRP A 215 -7.21 -15.17 7.63
C TRP A 215 -6.23 -15.28 8.79
N LYS A 216 -6.16 -16.44 9.47
CA LYS A 216 -5.38 -16.62 10.71
C LYS A 216 -4.76 -18.02 10.84
N GLY A 217 -3.69 -18.14 11.62
CA GLY A 217 -3.08 -19.41 12.01
C GLY A 217 -1.84 -19.83 11.21
N GLY A 218 -1.57 -19.19 10.08
CA GLY A 218 -0.40 -19.46 9.24
C GLY A 218 0.64 -18.35 9.31
N HIS A 219 1.79 -18.61 8.71
CA HIS A 219 2.85 -17.65 8.49
C HIS A 219 2.56 -16.82 7.23
N ASP A 220 2.31 -15.51 7.38
CA ASP A 220 2.01 -14.59 6.27
C ASP A 220 3.26 -13.75 5.92
N PRO A 221 4.04 -14.09 4.87
CA PRO A 221 5.19 -13.30 4.50
C PRO A 221 4.78 -11.85 4.23
N SER A 222 5.51 -10.87 4.80
CA SER A 222 5.13 -9.47 4.69
C SER A 222 5.18 -8.97 3.25
N GLY A 223 4.00 -8.88 2.62
CA GLY A 223 3.84 -8.35 1.26
C GLY A 223 4.26 -6.87 1.14
N HIS A 224 4.14 -6.10 2.23
CA HIS A 224 4.59 -4.69 2.27
C HIS A 224 6.11 -4.57 2.22
N ILE A 225 6.83 -5.39 3.02
CA ILE A 225 8.30 -5.40 2.98
C ILE A 225 8.79 -5.93 1.65
N PHE A 226 8.16 -7.00 1.15
CA PHE A 226 8.45 -7.56 -0.16
C PHE A 226 8.36 -6.48 -1.24
N LEU A 227 7.18 -5.85 -1.38
CA LEU A 227 6.93 -4.89 -2.45
C LEU A 227 7.78 -3.63 -2.34
N ASN A 228 7.92 -3.06 -1.13
CA ASN A 228 8.79 -1.89 -0.92
C ASN A 228 10.24 -2.21 -1.26
N THR A 229 10.75 -3.39 -0.88
CA THR A 229 12.10 -3.82 -1.24
C THR A 229 12.28 -3.90 -2.76
N LEU A 230 11.34 -4.54 -3.48
CA LEU A 230 11.40 -4.60 -4.95
C LEU A 230 11.45 -3.19 -5.56
N MET A 231 10.56 -2.30 -5.13
CA MET A 231 10.45 -0.94 -5.67
C MET A 231 11.70 -0.09 -5.38
N ILE A 232 12.23 -0.16 -4.15
CA ILE A 232 13.46 0.56 -3.75
C ILE A 232 14.66 0.06 -4.57
N MET A 233 14.88 -1.25 -4.61
CA MET A 233 16.00 -1.83 -5.36
C MET A 233 15.89 -1.50 -6.85
N PHE A 234 14.68 -1.58 -7.41
CA PHE A 234 14.42 -1.24 -8.79
C PHE A 234 14.79 0.22 -9.10
N LEU A 235 14.17 1.17 -8.40
CA LEU A 235 14.38 2.59 -8.64
C LEU A 235 15.83 3.01 -8.38
N LEU A 236 16.46 2.55 -7.30
CA LEU A 236 17.87 2.84 -7.05
C LEU A 236 18.77 2.29 -8.17
N GLY A 237 18.50 1.08 -8.64
CA GLY A 237 19.23 0.50 -9.77
C GLY A 237 19.10 1.31 -11.06
N GLU A 238 17.94 1.89 -11.32
CA GLU A 238 17.70 2.76 -12.47
C GLU A 238 18.27 4.18 -12.25
N LEU A 239 18.35 4.65 -11.00
CA LEU A 239 18.99 5.91 -10.64
C LEU A 239 20.49 5.90 -11.01
N ASP A 240 21.22 4.79 -10.79
CA ASP A 240 22.63 4.64 -11.22
C ASP A 240 22.81 4.94 -12.71
N PHE A 241 21.82 4.55 -13.52
CA PHE A 241 21.83 4.74 -14.96
C PHE A 241 21.42 6.16 -15.39
N PHE A 242 20.37 6.73 -14.78
CA PHE A 242 19.86 8.04 -15.18
C PHE A 242 20.57 9.23 -14.54
N ALA A 243 21.12 9.07 -13.33
CA ALA A 243 21.73 10.17 -12.59
C ALA A 243 22.87 10.88 -13.35
N PRO A 244 23.82 10.18 -14.02
CA PRO A 244 24.86 10.86 -14.79
C PRO A 244 24.31 11.67 -15.97
N LEU A 245 23.25 11.18 -16.61
CA LEU A 245 22.59 11.85 -17.74
C LEU A 245 21.80 13.08 -17.29
N ALA A 246 21.19 13.01 -16.12
CA ALA A 246 20.43 14.10 -15.54
C ALA A 246 21.32 15.18 -14.92
N TRP A 247 22.42 14.81 -14.26
CA TRP A 247 23.29 15.73 -13.52
C TRP A 247 23.87 16.83 -14.42
N SER A 248 24.31 16.47 -15.62
CA SER A 248 24.82 17.44 -16.61
C SER A 248 23.79 18.53 -16.96
N LYS A 249 22.51 18.16 -17.06
CA LYS A 249 21.41 19.09 -17.36
C LYS A 249 21.00 19.90 -16.13
N LEU A 250 20.94 19.26 -14.97
CA LEU A 250 20.52 19.88 -13.70
C LEU A 250 21.54 20.94 -13.24
N SER A 251 22.84 20.68 -13.42
CA SER A 251 23.90 21.62 -13.08
C SER A 251 23.95 22.84 -14.02
N SER A 252 23.45 22.71 -15.25
CA SER A 252 23.51 23.79 -16.25
C SER A 252 22.34 24.77 -16.18
N LYS A 253 21.18 24.34 -15.65
CA LYS A 253 19.96 25.15 -15.54
C LYS A 253 19.79 25.64 -14.10
N GLY A 254 20.18 26.90 -13.83
CA GLY A 254 20.04 27.53 -12.52
C GLY A 254 18.59 27.68 -12.00
N ARG A 255 18.45 27.85 -10.67
CA ARG A 255 17.28 28.16 -9.79
C ARG A 255 15.88 27.59 -10.10
N GLY A 256 15.68 26.76 -11.12
CA GLY A 256 14.46 25.98 -11.38
C GLY A 256 13.14 26.77 -11.19
N PRO A 257 12.09 26.15 -10.59
CA PRO A 257 10.81 26.81 -10.30
C PRO A 257 10.87 27.75 -9.08
N LEU A 258 12.02 27.85 -8.38
CA LEU A 258 12.16 28.63 -7.15
C LEU A 258 11.91 30.13 -7.39
N SER A 259 12.27 30.64 -8.56
CA SER A 259 11.98 32.04 -8.96
C SER A 259 10.47 32.32 -9.03
N TYR A 260 9.70 31.38 -9.54
CA TYR A 260 8.24 31.47 -9.61
C TYR A 260 7.60 31.30 -8.23
N PHE A 261 8.17 30.46 -7.36
CA PHE A 261 7.72 30.33 -5.97
C PHE A 261 7.90 31.64 -5.18
N ILE A 262 9.07 32.28 -5.31
CA ILE A 262 9.33 33.59 -4.68
C ILE A 262 8.36 34.64 -5.24
N THR A 263 8.01 34.57 -6.52
CA THR A 263 7.01 35.46 -7.14
C THR A 263 5.61 35.23 -6.58
N LEU A 264 5.21 33.97 -6.35
CA LEU A 264 3.92 33.61 -5.73
C LEU A 264 3.78 34.20 -4.32
N LEU A 265 4.85 34.15 -3.52
CA LEU A 265 4.89 34.71 -2.16
C LEU A 265 4.88 36.24 -2.14
N ASN A 266 5.30 36.90 -3.21
CA ASN A 266 5.40 38.36 -3.30
C ASN A 266 4.10 39.06 -3.79
N ASN A 267 2.95 38.41 -3.67
CA ASN A 267 1.64 38.96 -4.05
C ASN A 267 1.05 39.91 -2.99
N SER A 268 1.72 41.05 -2.74
CA SER A 268 1.28 42.05 -1.75
C SER A 268 0.14 42.93 -2.25
N PRO A 269 -1.04 42.94 -1.60
CA PRO A 269 -2.18 43.81 -1.94
C PRO A 269 -1.86 45.31 -1.76
N LEU A 270 -0.96 45.64 -0.83
CA LEU A 270 -0.52 47.02 -0.56
C LEU A 270 0.16 47.65 -1.78
N ARG A 271 0.92 46.86 -2.54
CA ARG A 271 1.59 47.32 -3.76
C ARG A 271 0.58 47.66 -4.86
N ASP A 272 -0.45 46.84 -5.00
CA ASP A 272 -1.51 47.03 -5.99
C ASP A 272 -2.43 48.24 -5.62
N LEU A 273 -2.64 48.49 -4.32
CA LEU A 273 -3.30 49.70 -3.78
C LEU A 273 -2.52 50.99 -4.09
N MET A 274 -1.22 50.98 -3.84
CA MET A 274 -0.34 52.14 -4.09
C MET A 274 -0.26 52.49 -5.58
N GLN A 275 -0.29 51.49 -6.46
CA GLN A 275 -0.24 51.69 -7.91
C GLN A 275 -1.56 52.14 -8.51
N LYS A 276 -2.70 51.58 -8.09
CA LYS A 276 -3.99 51.85 -8.75
C LYS A 276 -4.79 53.01 -8.16
N ARG A 277 -4.46 53.49 -6.94
CA ARG A 277 -5.14 54.60 -6.24
C ARG A 277 -6.68 54.66 -6.44
N PRO A 278 -7.41 53.60 -6.06
CA PRO A 278 -8.86 53.52 -6.27
C PRO A 278 -9.61 54.59 -5.45
N GLN A 279 -10.57 55.28 -6.08
CA GLN A 279 -11.29 56.40 -5.44
C GLN A 279 -12.59 55.97 -4.76
N THR A 280 -13.24 54.91 -5.23
CA THR A 280 -14.50 54.41 -4.65
C THR A 280 -14.31 53.22 -3.72
N ILE A 281 -15.23 53.03 -2.78
CA ILE A 281 -15.23 51.91 -1.81
C ILE A 281 -15.30 50.56 -2.55
N GLY A 282 -16.10 50.47 -3.62
CA GLY A 282 -16.19 49.26 -4.45
C GLY A 282 -14.90 48.92 -5.19
N GLU A 283 -14.16 49.93 -5.65
CA GLU A 283 -12.84 49.72 -6.27
C GLU A 283 -11.78 49.36 -5.24
N LYS A 284 -11.80 49.95 -4.04
CA LYS A 284 -10.94 49.53 -2.92
C LYS A 284 -11.17 48.06 -2.59
N LEU A 285 -12.43 47.62 -2.47
CA LEU A 285 -12.76 46.22 -2.21
C LEU A 285 -12.27 45.28 -3.34
N ARG A 286 -12.44 45.69 -4.60
CA ARG A 286 -11.91 44.94 -5.76
C ARG A 286 -10.39 44.83 -5.74
N VAL A 287 -9.68 45.91 -5.44
CA VAL A 287 -8.20 45.97 -5.44
C VAL A 287 -7.60 45.25 -4.23
N VAL A 288 -8.28 45.25 -3.08
CA VAL A 288 -7.80 44.61 -1.83
C VAL A 288 -8.10 43.12 -1.80
N VAL A 289 -9.24 42.68 -2.33
CA VAL A 289 -9.75 41.32 -2.12
C VAL A 289 -9.78 40.50 -3.41
N LEU A 290 -10.51 40.96 -4.43
CA LEU A 290 -10.74 40.19 -5.66
C LEU A 290 -9.51 40.10 -6.58
N LEU A 291 -8.78 41.21 -6.73
CA LEU A 291 -7.57 41.26 -7.56
C LEU A 291 -6.44 40.38 -7.02
N PRO A 292 -6.07 40.45 -5.72
CA PRO A 292 -5.02 39.61 -5.16
C PRO A 292 -5.39 38.12 -5.18
N ALA A 293 -6.66 37.77 -4.92
CA ALA A 293 -7.12 36.40 -5.02
C ALA A 293 -7.02 35.85 -6.46
N SER A 294 -7.50 36.59 -7.46
CA SER A 294 -7.42 36.15 -8.86
C SER A 294 -5.98 36.09 -9.40
N LYS A 295 -5.11 37.01 -8.96
CA LYS A 295 -3.68 37.01 -9.27
C LYS A 295 -2.95 35.84 -8.61
N CYS A 296 -3.23 35.58 -7.33
CA CYS A 296 -2.73 34.43 -6.59
C CYS A 296 -3.12 33.11 -7.27
N VAL A 297 -4.39 32.93 -7.64
CA VAL A 297 -4.84 31.72 -8.36
C VAL A 297 -4.12 31.59 -9.70
N ARG A 298 -4.00 32.67 -10.49
CA ARG A 298 -3.28 32.65 -11.77
C ARG A 298 -1.80 32.30 -11.60
N ASP A 299 -1.14 32.90 -10.62
CA ASP A 299 0.27 32.64 -10.33
C ASP A 299 0.48 31.25 -9.76
N LEU A 300 -0.46 30.73 -8.98
CA LEU A 300 -0.47 29.36 -8.49
C LEU A 300 -0.61 28.37 -9.65
N VAL A 301 -1.53 28.60 -10.59
CA VAL A 301 -1.68 27.76 -11.79
C VAL A 301 -0.42 27.81 -12.64
N LYS A 302 0.17 29.00 -12.85
CA LYS A 302 1.45 29.14 -13.56
C LYS A 302 2.56 28.39 -12.85
N PHE A 303 2.73 28.61 -11.54
CA PHE A 303 3.72 27.91 -10.73
C PHE A 303 3.54 26.39 -10.77
N ALA A 304 2.30 25.91 -10.66
CA ALA A 304 1.98 24.49 -10.75
C ALA A 304 2.31 23.92 -12.13
N SER A 305 1.94 24.62 -13.22
CA SER A 305 2.24 24.18 -14.59
C SER A 305 3.75 24.14 -14.88
N ILE A 306 4.50 25.14 -14.43
CA ILE A 306 5.95 25.23 -14.59
C ILE A 306 6.64 24.17 -13.74
N SER A 307 6.20 23.98 -12.50
CA SER A 307 6.72 22.94 -11.60
C SER A 307 6.43 21.55 -12.14
N ALA A 308 5.22 21.31 -12.67
CA ALA A 308 4.86 20.04 -13.30
C ALA A 308 5.73 19.77 -14.53
N ARG A 309 5.88 20.75 -15.43
CA ARG A 309 6.78 20.65 -16.58
C ARG A 309 8.22 20.37 -16.14
N TYR A 310 8.70 21.08 -15.12
CA TYR A 310 10.06 20.95 -14.60
C TYR A 310 10.32 19.57 -13.99
N LEU A 311 9.40 19.07 -13.16
CA LEU A 311 9.54 17.77 -12.48
C LEU A 311 9.29 16.59 -13.42
N VAL A 312 8.20 16.62 -14.19
CA VAL A 312 7.77 15.49 -15.01
C VAL A 312 8.56 15.41 -16.32
N TRP A 313 8.76 16.55 -17.00
CA TRP A 313 9.37 16.56 -18.33
C TRP A 313 10.85 16.94 -18.30
N GLU A 314 11.24 17.97 -17.55
CA GLU A 314 12.63 18.42 -17.59
C GLU A 314 13.56 17.51 -16.79
N ASN A 315 13.15 17.14 -15.57
CA ASN A 315 13.98 16.44 -14.59
C ASN A 315 13.25 15.30 -13.83
N PRO A 316 12.74 14.28 -14.53
CA PRO A 316 12.03 13.17 -13.88
C PRO A 316 12.87 12.32 -12.92
N VAL A 317 14.21 12.43 -12.93
CA VAL A 317 15.06 11.86 -11.87
C VAL A 317 14.69 12.39 -10.48
N LEU A 318 14.20 13.63 -10.36
CA LEU A 318 13.74 14.17 -9.08
C LEU A 318 12.50 13.41 -8.56
N LEU A 319 11.58 13.03 -9.46
CA LEU A 319 10.45 12.19 -9.11
C LEU A 319 10.94 10.79 -8.70
N LEU A 320 11.88 10.21 -9.43
CA LEU A 320 12.48 8.92 -9.07
C LEU A 320 13.05 8.94 -7.64
N VAL A 321 13.85 9.95 -7.30
CA VAL A 321 14.42 10.10 -5.95
C VAL A 321 13.31 10.30 -4.90
N ALA A 322 12.30 11.13 -5.20
CA ALA A 322 11.17 11.34 -4.29
C ALA A 322 10.41 10.02 -4.01
N PHE A 323 10.21 9.18 -5.01
CA PHE A 323 9.55 7.88 -4.85
C PHE A 323 10.43 6.87 -4.11
N VAL A 324 11.76 6.86 -4.31
CA VAL A 324 12.67 6.07 -3.46
C VAL A 324 12.52 6.46 -1.99
N ILE A 325 12.48 7.76 -1.69
CA ILE A 325 12.28 8.25 -0.31
C ILE A 325 10.92 7.83 0.22
N LEU A 326 9.86 7.93 -0.58
CA LEU A 326 8.51 7.51 -0.19
C LEU A 326 8.44 6.01 0.14
N TRP A 327 9.02 5.15 -0.69
CA TRP A 327 9.06 3.70 -0.45
C TRP A 327 9.95 3.33 0.72
N TRP A 328 11.07 4.03 0.90
CA TRP A 328 11.92 3.84 2.07
C TRP A 328 11.20 4.27 3.36
N TYR A 329 10.49 5.39 3.36
CA TYR A 329 9.63 5.78 4.48
C TYR A 329 8.55 4.74 4.77
N SER A 330 7.86 4.25 3.73
CA SER A 330 6.87 3.17 3.88
C SER A 330 7.49 1.90 4.47
N LEU A 331 8.72 1.55 4.08
CA LEU A 331 9.45 0.42 4.64
C LEU A 331 9.76 0.64 6.13
N VAL A 332 10.26 1.81 6.52
CA VAL A 332 10.53 2.17 7.92
C VAL A 332 9.26 2.05 8.76
N VAL A 333 8.15 2.65 8.32
CA VAL A 333 6.86 2.54 9.03
C VAL A 333 6.43 1.08 9.18
N THR A 334 6.62 0.27 8.13
CA THR A 334 6.27 -1.16 8.18
C THR A 334 7.11 -1.91 9.21
N THR A 335 8.43 -1.66 9.26
CA THR A 335 9.32 -2.33 10.23
C THR A 335 9.03 -1.96 11.68
N LEU A 336 8.47 -0.77 11.93
CA LEU A 336 8.22 -0.27 13.28
C LEU A 336 6.84 -0.66 13.83
N VAL A 337 5.83 -0.83 12.96
CA VAL A 337 4.41 -0.85 13.40
C VAL A 337 3.72 -2.17 13.07
N PHE A 338 4.16 -2.89 12.04
CA PHE A 338 3.42 -4.03 11.50
C PHE A 338 4.25 -5.29 11.47
N HIS A 339 3.55 -6.44 11.51
CA HIS A 339 4.09 -7.78 11.32
C HIS A 339 5.07 -8.25 12.41
N THR A 340 5.19 -9.56 12.53
CA THR A 340 6.22 -10.18 13.38
C THR A 340 7.57 -10.17 12.65
N ILE A 341 8.68 -10.29 13.39
CA ILE A 341 10.03 -10.31 12.81
C ILE A 341 10.16 -11.43 11.75
N SER A 342 9.55 -12.59 11.98
CA SER A 342 9.59 -13.71 11.02
C SER A 342 8.87 -13.37 9.72
N GLU A 343 7.68 -12.75 9.79
CA GLU A 343 6.92 -12.29 8.63
C GLU A 343 7.70 -11.20 7.87
N GLN A 344 8.34 -10.28 8.58
CA GLN A 344 9.19 -9.25 8.01
C GLN A 344 10.41 -9.84 7.28
N LEU A 345 11.12 -10.77 7.92
CA LEU A 345 12.31 -11.43 7.37
C LEU A 345 11.96 -12.27 6.14
N SER A 346 10.89 -13.07 6.20
CA SER A 346 10.45 -13.88 5.06
C SER A 346 10.04 -13.03 3.85
N GLY A 347 9.36 -11.90 4.06
CA GLY A 347 9.06 -10.94 3.00
C GLY A 347 10.32 -10.35 2.36
N LEU A 348 11.32 -10.00 3.17
CA LEU A 348 12.62 -9.52 2.69
C LEU A 348 13.36 -10.60 1.90
N VAL A 349 13.44 -11.83 2.42
CA VAL A 349 14.07 -12.97 1.72
C VAL A 349 13.42 -13.19 0.36
N CYS A 350 12.08 -13.26 0.30
CA CYS A 350 11.34 -13.43 -0.94
C CYS A 350 11.65 -12.31 -1.96
N ALA A 351 11.80 -11.07 -1.51
CA ALA A 351 12.22 -9.98 -2.40
C ALA A 351 13.64 -10.21 -2.94
N TYR A 352 14.57 -10.59 -2.07
CA TYR A 352 15.99 -10.77 -2.41
C TYR A 352 16.26 -11.99 -3.30
N LEU A 353 15.42 -13.03 -3.27
CA LEU A 353 15.55 -14.21 -4.14
C LEU A 353 15.67 -13.81 -5.62
N VAL A 354 14.85 -12.86 -6.08
CA VAL A 354 14.89 -12.38 -7.47
C VAL A 354 15.62 -11.05 -7.59
N ALA A 355 15.24 -10.03 -6.81
CA ALA A 355 15.83 -8.70 -6.94
C ALA A 355 17.32 -8.71 -6.57
N GLY A 356 17.68 -9.38 -5.47
CA GLY A 356 19.07 -9.58 -5.06
C GLY A 356 19.88 -10.29 -6.14
N GLY A 357 19.36 -11.39 -6.70
CA GLY A 357 20.00 -12.11 -7.81
C GLY A 357 20.23 -11.25 -9.05
N VAL A 358 19.22 -10.49 -9.48
CA VAL A 358 19.29 -9.58 -10.64
C VAL A 358 20.37 -8.51 -10.44
N TYR A 359 20.39 -7.85 -9.28
CA TYR A 359 21.34 -6.77 -9.01
C TYR A 359 22.75 -7.30 -8.69
N TRP A 360 22.87 -8.46 -8.04
CA TRP A 360 24.15 -9.14 -7.84
C TRP A 360 24.79 -9.54 -9.17
N TYR A 361 24.03 -10.16 -10.06
CA TYR A 361 24.51 -10.54 -11.39
C TYR A 361 24.92 -9.31 -12.21
N ALA A 362 24.15 -8.22 -12.14
CA ALA A 362 24.50 -6.96 -12.79
C ALA A 362 25.81 -6.34 -12.25
N ILE A 363 26.12 -6.52 -10.97
CA ILE A 363 27.40 -6.11 -10.37
C ILE A 363 28.54 -6.97 -10.93
N LYS A 364 28.38 -8.31 -10.91
CA LYS A 364 29.40 -9.26 -11.36
C LYS A 364 29.79 -9.07 -12.82
N ASN A 365 28.81 -9.03 -13.72
CA ASN A 365 29.07 -8.92 -15.17
C ASN A 365 29.75 -7.61 -15.56
N ASN A 366 29.41 -6.51 -14.90
CA ASN A 366 30.06 -5.23 -15.16
C ASN A 366 31.50 -5.19 -14.64
N ALA A 367 31.82 -5.91 -13.54
CA ALA A 367 33.19 -6.06 -13.06
C ALA A 367 34.04 -6.85 -14.06
N SER A 368 33.48 -7.91 -14.65
CA SER A 368 34.14 -8.71 -15.69
C SER A 368 34.42 -7.93 -16.97
N SER A 369 33.50 -7.04 -17.40
CA SER A 369 33.70 -6.17 -18.57
C SER A 369 34.70 -5.02 -18.38
N GLN A 370 35.25 -4.85 -17.17
CA GLN A 370 36.30 -3.85 -16.89
C GLN A 370 37.69 -4.47 -16.70
N LEU A 371 37.80 -5.80 -16.75
CA LEU A 371 39.04 -6.57 -16.65
C LEU A 371 39.54 -7.11 -18.01
N VAL A 372 38.75 -6.89 -19.07
CA VAL A 372 39.10 -7.06 -20.48
C VAL A 372 39.14 -5.68 -21.10
#